data_AF-A0A2A9P4K6-F1
#
_entry.id   AF-A0A2A9P4K6-F1
#
_cell.length_a   1.000
_cell.length_b   1.000
_cell.length_c   1.000
_cell.angle_alpha   90.00
_cell.angle_beta   90.00
_cell.angle_gamma   90.00
#
_symmetry.space_group_name_H-M   'P 1'
#
loop_
_entity.id
_entity.type
_entity.pdbx_description
1 polymer ?
#
loop_
_entity_poly.entity_id
_entity_poly.type
_entity_poly.pdbx_seq_one_letter_code
_entity_poly.pdbx_strand_id
1 'polypeptide(L)'
;MFNLQAISTLLLATFLIGNASPLTTTTIGRRDDPIEEYKAHIGDVDKHNSASIKCYNDYVAKVKEKSPPNAAVVAGMSLCDEDYDLSALALHKARRLAFAPNFPTDKLFENKLPDVTDGRKNWEGDYTRKLAESIDEAEEASTKAFEAYQTGMADLSKVTEAIKKKATKEFDVSNATIKYSKNSGGMSTAVAVGVIIAGVPIVGGVVTFQPFVTAAGGLGSAIEAVDTALTTAGDSIAAIEGPETQSLTVQQIAKARNAIAEADRAVGATFTALEDTNNQLVMVPGEEAVEAEAIVQTHIQQMDEVVAQIGNLRTRYINVRNQVISLIS
;
A
#
# COMPACT_ATOMS: atom_id res chain seq x y z
N MET A 1 -39.11 2.20 15.71
CA MET A 1 -38.95 2.47 17.15
C MET A 1 -38.39 1.23 17.83
N PHE A 2 -37.07 1.14 18.01
CA PHE A 2 -36.39 0.23 18.96
C PHE A 2 -35.03 0.88 19.27
N ASN A 3 -34.97 1.65 20.36
CA ASN A 3 -34.34 1.33 21.65
C ASN A 3 -32.80 1.28 21.60
N LEU A 4 -32.18 2.44 21.82
CA LEU A 4 -30.80 2.61 22.29
C LEU A 4 -30.82 2.69 23.82
N GLN A 5 -30.10 1.81 24.51
CA GLN A 5 -29.30 2.14 25.71
C GLN A 5 -28.49 0.94 26.24
N ALA A 6 -27.26 1.27 26.68
CA ALA A 6 -26.24 0.47 27.38
C ALA A 6 -25.50 -0.58 26.52
N ILE A 7 -24.17 -0.61 26.46
CA ILE A 7 -23.25 -0.82 27.60
C ILE A 7 -21.96 0.03 27.47
N SER A 8 -21.55 0.55 28.62
CA SER A 8 -20.36 1.34 28.90
C SER A 8 -19.25 0.46 29.53
N THR A 9 -17.99 0.81 29.26
CA THR A 9 -16.75 0.64 30.07
C THR A 9 -16.03 -0.72 30.26
N LEU A 10 -14.68 -0.63 30.11
CA LEU A 10 -13.50 -1.48 30.46
C LEU A 10 -12.84 -2.17 29.24
N LEU A 11 -11.54 -2.07 28.96
CA LEU A 11 -10.35 -1.89 29.81
C LEU A 11 -9.17 -1.29 29.01
N LEU A 12 -8.41 -0.41 29.67
CA LEU A 12 -7.10 0.12 29.26
C LEU A 12 -5.98 -0.67 29.96
N ALA A 13 -4.75 -0.59 29.42
CA ALA A 13 -3.45 -1.11 29.90
C ALA A 13 -3.10 -2.51 29.34
N THR A 14 -1.97 -2.74 28.67
CA THR A 14 -0.57 -2.30 28.91
C THR A 14 0.18 -2.16 27.56
N PHE A 15 0.92 -1.09 27.27
CA PHE A 15 2.33 -0.90 27.63
C PHE A 15 2.67 0.61 27.82
N LEU A 16 3.19 0.96 29.00
CA LEU A 16 3.96 2.18 29.30
C LEU A 16 5.46 1.83 29.10
N ILE A 17 6.34 2.72 28.61
CA ILE A 17 7.14 3.76 29.32
C ILE A 17 7.70 4.67 28.20
N GLY A 18 7.82 5.99 28.25
CA GLY A 18 7.56 7.00 29.27
C GLY A 18 7.99 8.38 28.72
N ASN A 19 7.12 9.38 28.85
CA ASN A 19 7.43 10.70 29.38
C ASN A 19 6.11 11.47 29.53
N ALA A 20 5.70 11.59 30.78
CA ALA A 20 4.47 12.23 31.19
C ALA A 20 4.56 13.76 30.98
N SER A 21 3.61 14.30 30.23
CA SER A 21 3.03 15.60 30.55
C SER A 21 1.61 15.34 31.07
N PRO A 22 1.18 16.02 32.15
CA PRO A 22 -0.08 15.70 32.80
C PRO A 22 -1.26 15.98 31.87
N LEU A 23 -2.13 14.99 31.68
CA LEU A 23 -3.46 15.20 31.13
C LEU A 23 -4.21 16.14 32.09
N THR A 24 -4.33 17.41 31.71
CA THR A 24 -5.41 18.25 32.20
C THR A 24 -6.73 17.65 31.77
N THR A 25 -7.42 17.04 32.72
CA THR A 25 -8.88 16.86 32.70
C THR A 25 -9.53 18.23 32.47
N THR A 26 -9.97 18.50 31.26
CA THR A 26 -10.87 19.62 30.97
C THR A 26 -12.31 19.10 30.97
N THR A 27 -12.98 19.38 32.08
CA THR A 27 -14.40 19.70 32.24
C THR A 27 -15.29 19.68 30.99
N ILE A 28 -16.40 18.97 31.12
CA ILE A 28 -17.66 19.14 30.39
C ILE A 28 -18.06 20.63 30.43
N GLY A 29 -18.07 21.31 29.28
CA GLY A 29 -18.61 22.66 29.17
C GLY A 29 -18.09 23.52 28.01
N ARG A 30 -18.60 23.31 26.79
CA ARG A 30 -18.91 24.39 25.81
C ARG A 30 -19.71 23.78 24.65
N ARG A 31 -20.79 24.42 24.21
CA ARG A 31 -21.23 24.27 22.82
C ARG A 31 -20.14 24.99 22.02
N ASP A 32 -19.25 24.24 21.39
CA ASP A 32 -18.27 24.83 20.49
C ASP A 32 -19.03 25.58 19.38
N ASP A 33 -18.54 26.75 19.01
CA ASP A 33 -19.13 27.54 17.93
C ASP A 33 -19.04 26.69 16.66
N PRO A 34 -20.17 26.33 16.01
CA PRO A 34 -20.15 25.47 14.83
C PRO A 34 -19.30 26.07 13.70
N ILE A 35 -19.11 27.39 13.66
CA ILE A 35 -18.19 28.05 12.72
C ILE A 35 -16.72 27.76 13.05
N GLU A 36 -16.33 27.77 14.32
CA GLU A 36 -14.95 27.48 14.71
C GLU A 36 -14.61 25.99 14.52
N GLU A 37 -15.56 25.08 14.79
CA GLU A 37 -15.38 23.65 14.50
C GLU A 37 -15.29 23.40 12.98
N TYR A 38 -16.16 24.03 12.19
CA TYR A 38 -16.10 23.97 10.73
C TYR A 38 -14.77 24.50 10.19
N LYS A 39 -14.31 25.65 10.68
CA LYS A 39 -13.02 26.26 10.34
C LYS A 39 -11.85 25.35 10.65
N ALA A 40 -11.87 24.65 11.79
CA ALA A 40 -10.84 23.67 12.13
C ALA A 40 -10.80 22.53 11.10
N HIS A 41 -11.96 22.01 10.70
CA HIS A 41 -12.02 20.97 9.67
C HIS A 41 -11.59 21.45 8.29
N ILE A 42 -11.94 22.66 7.87
CA ILE A 42 -11.41 23.25 6.62
C ILE A 42 -9.88 23.40 6.70
N GLY A 43 -9.35 23.87 7.83
CA GLY A 43 -7.90 23.96 8.03
C GLY A 43 -7.20 22.60 7.97
N ASP A 44 -7.83 21.54 8.49
CA ASP A 44 -7.33 20.17 8.35
C ASP A 44 -7.36 19.70 6.88
N VAL A 45 -8.40 20.04 6.10
CA VAL A 45 -8.45 19.73 4.65
C VAL A 45 -7.26 20.38 3.94
N ASP A 46 -7.06 21.69 4.10
CA ASP A 46 -5.98 22.43 3.43
C ASP A 46 -4.60 21.86 3.77
N LYS A 47 -4.38 21.57 5.06
CA LYS A 47 -3.13 20.98 5.56
C LYS A 47 -2.85 19.62 4.93
N HIS A 48 -3.84 18.72 4.98
CA HIS A 48 -3.68 17.34 4.53
C HIS A 48 -3.67 17.22 3.00
N ASN A 49 -4.43 18.04 2.27
CA ASN A 49 -4.30 18.15 0.81
C ASN A 49 -2.90 18.63 0.39
N SER A 50 -2.39 19.69 1.02
CA SER A 50 -1.05 20.21 0.69
C SER A 50 0.04 19.15 0.93
N ALA A 51 -0.09 18.39 2.02
CA ALA A 51 0.84 17.30 2.35
C ALA A 51 0.74 16.13 1.36
N SER A 52 -0.47 15.71 0.99
CA SER A 52 -0.68 14.60 0.04
C SER A 52 -0.22 14.96 -1.37
N ILE A 53 -0.55 16.16 -1.87
CA ILE A 53 -0.07 16.68 -3.16
C ILE A 53 1.46 16.63 -3.21
N LYS A 54 2.12 17.15 -2.17
CA LYS A 54 3.58 17.13 -2.08
C LYS A 54 4.12 15.69 -2.07
N CYS A 55 3.53 14.81 -1.26
CA CYS A 55 3.97 13.42 -1.15
C CYS A 55 3.87 12.69 -2.50
N TYR A 56 2.74 12.77 -3.18
CA TYR A 56 2.53 12.14 -4.48
C TYR A 56 3.46 12.71 -5.56
N ASN A 57 3.66 14.02 -5.60
CA ASN A 57 4.60 14.64 -6.54
C ASN A 57 6.05 14.20 -6.27
N ASP A 58 6.48 14.17 -5.01
CA ASP A 58 7.80 13.67 -4.61
C ASP A 58 7.97 12.18 -4.96
N TYR A 59 6.92 11.36 -4.77
CA TYR A 59 6.89 9.95 -5.16
C TYR A 59 7.06 9.79 -6.67
N VAL A 60 6.28 10.51 -7.49
CA VAL A 60 6.37 10.47 -8.96
C VAL A 60 7.78 10.84 -9.42
N ALA A 61 8.39 11.87 -8.82
CA ALA A 61 9.75 12.28 -9.13
C ALA A 61 10.76 11.16 -8.82
N LYS A 62 10.67 10.53 -7.64
CA LYS A 62 11.56 9.43 -7.22
C LYS A 62 11.41 8.18 -8.11
N VAL A 63 10.20 7.84 -8.53
CA VAL A 63 9.98 6.74 -9.48
C VAL A 63 10.64 7.06 -10.81
N LYS A 64 10.58 8.31 -11.29
CA LYS A 64 11.17 8.72 -12.58
C LYS A 64 12.68 8.96 -12.52
N GLU A 65 13.28 9.02 -11.32
CA GLU A 65 14.71 9.34 -11.14
C GLU A 65 15.64 8.28 -11.76
N LYS A 66 15.21 7.02 -11.79
CA LYS A 66 15.99 5.89 -12.32
C LYS A 66 15.15 5.05 -13.28
N SER A 67 15.79 4.48 -14.29
CA SER A 67 15.18 3.51 -15.20
C SER A 67 16.10 2.29 -15.34
N PRO A 68 15.68 1.10 -14.86
CA PRO A 68 14.43 0.83 -14.12
C PRO A 68 14.40 1.54 -12.75
N PRO A 69 13.20 1.85 -12.21
CA PRO A 69 13.06 2.48 -10.90
C PRO A 69 13.47 1.53 -9.77
N ASN A 70 13.77 2.09 -8.59
CA ASN A 70 14.03 1.27 -7.40
C ASN A 70 12.71 0.63 -6.90
N ALA A 71 12.72 -0.68 -6.63
CA ALA A 71 11.52 -1.42 -6.25
C ALA A 71 10.90 -0.96 -4.92
N ALA A 72 11.71 -0.62 -3.91
CA ALA A 72 11.21 -0.07 -2.65
C ALA A 72 10.57 1.31 -2.84
N VAL A 73 11.07 2.10 -3.80
CA VAL A 73 10.44 3.37 -4.18
C VAL A 73 9.10 3.13 -4.83
N VAL A 74 8.98 2.23 -5.81
CA VAL A 74 7.70 1.91 -6.48
C VAL A 74 6.66 1.38 -5.48
N ALA A 75 7.06 0.50 -4.57
CA ALA A 75 6.18 0.00 -3.52
C ALA A 75 5.66 1.10 -2.57
N GLY A 76 6.42 2.17 -2.34
CA GLY A 76 6.15 3.18 -1.32
C GLY A 76 4.97 4.14 -1.57
N MET A 77 4.21 4.00 -2.66
CA MET A 77 3.11 4.92 -3.00
C MET A 77 2.06 5.07 -1.88
N SER A 78 1.72 3.96 -1.21
CA SER A 78 0.69 3.92 -0.16
C SER A 78 1.02 4.75 1.08
N LEU A 79 2.29 5.15 1.26
CA LEU A 79 2.69 6.09 2.30
C LEU A 79 2.09 7.49 2.10
N CYS A 80 1.72 7.84 0.86
CA CYS A 80 1.08 9.12 0.55
C CYS A 80 -0.45 9.11 0.74
N ASP A 81 -1.06 7.93 0.87
CA ASP A 81 -2.51 7.81 1.03
C ASP A 81 -2.99 8.31 2.40
N GLU A 82 -2.12 8.37 3.42
CA GLU A 82 -2.52 8.79 4.77
C GLU A 82 -3.07 10.21 4.80
N ASP A 83 -2.32 11.18 4.30
CA ASP A 83 -2.76 12.57 4.26
C ASP A 83 -3.95 12.76 3.31
N TYR A 84 -4.01 12.00 2.20
CA TYR A 84 -5.15 12.06 1.29
C TYR A 84 -6.46 11.58 1.95
N ASP A 85 -6.40 10.48 2.72
CA ASP A 85 -7.57 9.99 3.44
C ASP A 85 -7.98 10.93 4.59
N LEU A 86 -6.99 11.53 5.27
CA LEU A 86 -7.25 12.48 6.36
C LEU A 86 -7.90 13.77 5.84
N SER A 87 -7.51 14.25 4.66
CA SER A 87 -8.17 15.40 4.05
C SER A 87 -9.63 15.08 3.66
N ALA A 88 -9.88 13.91 3.07
CA ALA A 88 -11.24 13.46 2.75
C ALA A 88 -12.12 13.34 4.02
N LEU A 89 -11.56 12.79 5.11
CA LEU A 89 -12.27 12.70 6.39
C LEU A 89 -12.56 14.08 6.99
N ALA A 90 -11.62 15.02 6.92
CA ALA A 90 -11.83 16.39 7.40
C ALA A 90 -12.94 17.09 6.58
N LEU A 91 -12.93 16.92 5.26
CA LEU A 91 -13.95 17.45 4.37
C LEU A 91 -15.33 16.88 4.68
N HIS A 92 -15.41 15.57 4.97
CA HIS A 92 -16.65 14.94 5.43
C HIS A 92 -17.21 15.62 6.67
N LYS A 93 -16.37 15.86 7.68
CA LYS A 93 -16.78 16.47 8.94
C LYS A 93 -17.23 17.92 8.73
N ALA A 94 -16.52 18.68 7.88
CA ALA A 94 -16.93 20.03 7.49
C ALA A 94 -18.31 20.03 6.83
N ARG A 95 -18.55 19.14 5.85
CA ARG A 95 -19.87 18.99 5.21
C ARG A 95 -20.95 18.62 6.21
N ARG A 96 -20.70 17.64 7.09
CA ARG A 96 -21.68 17.22 8.10
C ARG A 96 -22.11 18.38 9.00
N LEU A 97 -21.19 19.28 9.37
CA LEU A 97 -21.51 20.50 10.10
C LEU A 97 -22.32 21.47 9.22
N ALA A 98 -21.88 21.71 7.99
CA ALA A 98 -22.55 22.66 7.10
C ALA A 98 -23.98 22.25 6.71
N PHE A 99 -24.26 20.95 6.63
CA PHE A 99 -25.60 20.40 6.41
C PHE A 99 -26.45 20.27 7.69
N ALA A 100 -25.90 20.57 8.87
CA ALA A 100 -26.65 20.49 10.11
C ALA A 100 -27.76 21.56 10.16
N PRO A 101 -28.93 21.26 10.75
CA PRO A 101 -29.99 22.26 10.90
C PRO A 101 -29.50 23.49 11.65
N ASN A 102 -29.81 24.68 11.12
CA ASN A 102 -29.41 25.99 11.65
C ASN A 102 -27.89 26.24 11.65
N PHE A 103 -27.11 25.54 10.82
CA PHE A 103 -25.74 25.94 10.57
C PHE A 103 -25.71 27.37 9.99
N PRO A 104 -24.90 28.28 10.54
CA PRO A 104 -24.92 29.70 10.13
C PRO A 104 -24.10 29.92 8.85
N THR A 105 -24.60 29.44 7.72
CA THR A 105 -23.95 29.54 6.40
C THR A 105 -23.62 30.99 6.01
N ASP A 106 -24.45 31.95 6.43
CA ASP A 106 -24.25 33.39 6.22
C ASP A 106 -22.91 33.89 6.79
N LYS A 107 -22.44 33.27 7.88
CA LYS A 107 -21.18 33.62 8.53
C LYS A 107 -19.94 33.06 7.81
N LEU A 108 -20.07 32.13 6.88
CA LEU A 108 -18.92 31.56 6.17
C LEU A 108 -18.17 32.63 5.38
N PHE A 109 -18.90 33.49 4.67
CA PHE A 109 -18.31 34.58 3.88
C PHE A 109 -17.56 35.58 4.77
N GLU A 110 -18.17 35.99 5.88
CA GLU A 110 -17.56 36.92 6.85
C GLU A 110 -16.26 36.36 7.44
N ASN A 111 -16.21 35.05 7.66
CA ASN A 111 -15.05 34.34 8.20
C ASN A 111 -14.05 33.89 7.12
N LYS A 112 -14.29 34.24 5.84
CA LYS A 112 -13.44 33.84 4.71
C LYS A 112 -13.30 32.32 4.56
N LEU A 113 -14.37 31.61 4.85
CA LEU A 113 -14.43 30.16 4.80
C LEU A 113 -15.12 29.70 3.50
N PRO A 114 -14.70 28.58 2.92
CA PRO A 114 -15.40 27.96 1.79
C PRO A 114 -16.80 27.51 2.23
N ASP A 115 -17.74 27.53 1.30
CA ASP A 115 -19.05 26.89 1.45
C ASP A 115 -19.02 25.53 0.75
N VAL A 116 -18.83 24.46 1.53
CA VAL A 116 -18.80 23.07 1.04
C VAL A 116 -20.17 22.54 0.60
N THR A 117 -21.24 23.32 0.78
CA THR A 117 -22.58 22.99 0.28
C THR A 117 -22.85 23.60 -1.09
N ASP A 118 -22.02 24.54 -1.54
CA ASP A 118 -22.16 25.18 -2.84
C ASP A 118 -21.60 24.29 -3.95
N GLY A 119 -22.50 23.61 -4.68
CA GLY A 119 -22.14 22.79 -5.84
C GLY A 119 -22.00 23.56 -7.16
N ARG A 120 -22.10 24.90 -7.18
CA ARG A 120 -22.14 25.70 -8.41
C ARG A 120 -20.73 26.03 -8.94
N LYS A 121 -20.20 25.16 -9.81
CA LYS A 121 -18.85 25.28 -10.40
C LYS A 121 -18.50 26.63 -11.08
N ASN A 122 -19.47 27.40 -11.57
CA ASN A 122 -19.22 28.66 -12.30
C ASN A 122 -19.59 29.94 -11.52
N TRP A 123 -20.12 29.79 -10.30
CA TRP A 123 -20.65 30.91 -9.50
C TRP A 123 -20.29 30.81 -8.02
N GLU A 124 -19.39 29.89 -7.68
CA GLU A 124 -18.86 29.71 -6.34
C GLU A 124 -17.99 30.91 -5.93
N GLY A 125 -18.00 31.23 -4.63
CA GLY A 125 -17.12 32.25 -4.07
C GLY A 125 -15.66 31.83 -4.13
N ASP A 126 -14.74 32.81 -4.11
CA ASP A 126 -13.30 32.55 -4.25
C ASP A 126 -12.73 31.53 -3.25
N TYR A 127 -13.26 31.47 -2.02
CA TYR A 127 -12.83 30.50 -1.02
C TYR A 127 -13.30 29.08 -1.35
N THR A 128 -14.55 28.91 -1.79
CA THR A 128 -15.08 27.62 -2.24
C THR A 128 -14.30 27.12 -3.46
N ARG A 129 -14.06 27.99 -4.46
CA ARG A 129 -13.27 27.64 -5.64
C ARG A 129 -11.88 27.16 -5.29
N LYS A 130 -11.17 27.86 -4.39
CA LYS A 130 -9.82 27.45 -3.96
C LYS A 130 -9.81 26.10 -3.26
N LEU A 131 -10.82 25.82 -2.43
CA LEU A 131 -10.95 24.51 -1.80
C LEU A 131 -11.18 23.43 -2.86
N ALA A 132 -12.08 23.67 -3.82
CA ALA A 132 -12.35 22.75 -4.92
C ALA A 132 -11.08 22.50 -5.77
N GLU A 133 -10.37 23.56 -6.17
CA GLU A 133 -9.09 23.47 -6.88
C GLU A 133 -8.06 22.63 -6.09
N SER A 134 -7.94 22.84 -4.77
CA SER A 134 -7.01 22.07 -3.94
C SER A 134 -7.38 20.58 -3.85
N ILE A 135 -8.68 20.25 -3.81
CA ILE A 135 -9.17 18.86 -3.82
C ILE A 135 -8.88 18.20 -5.17
N ASP A 136 -9.19 18.91 -6.27
CA ASP A 136 -8.93 18.45 -7.63
C ASP A 136 -7.42 18.23 -7.87
N GLU A 137 -6.55 19.12 -7.38
CA GLU A 137 -5.10 18.97 -7.43
C GLU A 137 -4.61 17.72 -6.66
N ALA A 138 -5.19 17.44 -5.49
CA ALA A 138 -4.85 16.25 -4.71
C ALA A 138 -5.28 14.96 -5.44
N GLU A 139 -6.46 14.96 -6.06
CA GLU A 139 -6.94 13.84 -6.88
C GLU A 139 -6.05 13.63 -8.13
N GLU A 140 -5.68 14.70 -8.83
CA GLU A 140 -4.79 14.64 -9.98
C GLU A 140 -3.41 14.12 -9.59
N ALA A 141 -2.86 14.58 -8.45
CA ALA A 141 -1.58 14.11 -7.93
C ALA A 141 -1.62 12.61 -7.57
N SER A 142 -2.69 12.15 -6.90
CA SER A 142 -2.90 10.71 -6.61
C SER A 142 -2.99 9.90 -7.91
N THR A 143 -3.70 10.41 -8.92
CA THR A 143 -3.86 9.72 -10.21
C THR A 143 -2.52 9.57 -10.92
N LYS A 144 -1.73 10.65 -11.01
CA LYS A 144 -0.38 10.62 -11.59
C LYS A 144 0.56 9.69 -10.83
N ALA A 145 0.45 9.63 -9.50
CA ALA A 145 1.22 8.68 -8.69
C ALA A 145 0.84 7.23 -8.99
N PHE A 146 -0.45 6.94 -9.16
CA PHE A 146 -0.92 5.62 -9.54
C PHE A 146 -0.45 5.21 -10.95
N GLU A 147 -0.47 6.12 -11.92
CA GLU A 147 0.09 5.88 -13.26
C GLU A 147 1.60 5.62 -13.22
N ALA A 148 2.35 6.39 -12.41
CA ALA A 148 3.77 6.20 -12.22
C ALA A 148 4.08 4.85 -11.53
N TYR A 149 3.25 4.44 -10.56
CA TYR A 149 3.31 3.13 -9.95
C TYR A 149 3.15 2.02 -10.99
N GLN A 150 2.08 2.06 -11.80
CA GLN A 150 1.83 1.05 -12.83
C GLN A 150 2.99 0.97 -13.82
N THR A 151 3.48 2.13 -14.28
CA THR A 151 4.63 2.21 -15.18
C THR A 151 5.88 1.61 -14.54
N GLY A 152 6.16 1.96 -13.28
CA GLY A 152 7.32 1.46 -12.55
C GLY A 152 7.26 -0.05 -12.32
N MET A 153 6.09 -0.59 -11.97
CA MET A 153 5.87 -2.03 -11.87
C MET A 153 6.04 -2.73 -13.22
N ALA A 154 5.54 -2.14 -14.31
CA ALA A 154 5.74 -2.67 -15.65
C ALA A 154 7.21 -2.68 -16.06
N ASP A 155 7.99 -1.65 -15.72
CA ASP A 155 9.41 -1.60 -16.00
C ASP A 155 10.21 -2.61 -15.16
N LEU A 156 9.86 -2.80 -13.88
CA LEU A 156 10.40 -3.87 -13.04
C LEU A 156 10.06 -5.27 -13.59
N SER A 157 8.85 -5.45 -14.10
CA SER A 157 8.44 -6.69 -14.77
C SER A 157 9.26 -6.92 -16.06
N LYS A 158 9.54 -5.88 -16.87
CA LYS A 158 10.43 -6.01 -18.05
C LYS A 158 11.84 -6.44 -17.67
N VAL A 159 12.38 -5.93 -16.55
CA VAL A 159 13.70 -6.36 -16.04
C VAL A 159 13.65 -7.85 -15.69
N THR A 160 12.58 -8.26 -14.99
CA THR A 160 12.32 -9.66 -14.65
C THR A 160 12.25 -10.53 -15.90
N GLU A 161 11.53 -10.12 -16.94
CA GLU A 161 11.46 -10.80 -18.25
C GLU A 161 12.81 -10.83 -18.98
N ALA A 162 13.61 -9.77 -18.90
CA ALA A 162 14.94 -9.75 -19.50
C ALA A 162 15.91 -10.70 -18.78
N ILE A 163 15.74 -10.87 -17.46
CA ILE A 163 16.46 -11.88 -16.67
C ILE A 163 16.03 -13.28 -17.12
N LYS A 164 14.73 -13.54 -17.30
CA LYS A 164 14.23 -14.81 -17.87
C LYS A 164 14.88 -15.15 -19.21
N LYS A 165 14.97 -14.19 -20.14
CA LYS A 165 15.53 -14.40 -21.49
C LYS A 165 17.04 -14.66 -21.52
N LYS A 166 17.80 -14.12 -20.55
CA LYS A 166 19.25 -14.35 -20.49
C LYS A 166 19.61 -15.73 -19.93
N ALA A 167 18.75 -16.32 -19.11
CA ALA A 167 18.84 -17.75 -18.77
C ALA A 167 18.56 -18.56 -20.04
N THR A 168 19.62 -19.02 -20.70
CA THR A 168 19.60 -19.37 -22.14
C THR A 168 19.13 -20.81 -22.41
N LYS A 169 18.30 -21.38 -21.54
CA LYS A 169 17.67 -22.69 -21.72
C LYS A 169 16.23 -22.62 -21.23
N GLU A 170 15.28 -23.09 -22.02
CA GLU A 170 13.91 -23.30 -21.55
C GLU A 170 13.92 -24.43 -20.51
N PHE A 171 13.64 -24.09 -19.26
CA PHE A 171 13.46 -25.03 -18.16
C PHE A 171 11.95 -25.18 -17.91
N ASP A 172 11.41 -26.39 -18.03
CA ASP A 172 10.05 -26.66 -17.56
C ASP A 172 10.13 -26.83 -16.04
N VAL A 173 9.70 -25.77 -15.35
CA VAL A 173 9.71 -25.63 -13.89
C VAL A 173 8.29 -25.65 -13.31
N SER A 174 7.28 -26.00 -14.10
CA SER A 174 5.86 -26.02 -13.70
C SER A 174 5.60 -26.92 -12.47
N ASN A 175 6.48 -27.89 -12.21
CA ASN A 175 6.43 -28.81 -11.09
C ASN A 175 7.65 -28.71 -10.15
N ALA A 176 8.47 -27.66 -10.30
CA ALA A 176 9.67 -27.49 -9.50
C ALA A 176 9.30 -27.10 -8.05
N THR A 177 9.71 -27.92 -7.09
CA THR A 177 9.60 -27.63 -5.65
C THR A 177 10.99 -27.44 -5.07
N ILE A 178 11.25 -26.30 -4.43
CA ILE A 178 12.50 -26.07 -3.71
C ILE A 178 12.35 -26.60 -2.30
N LYS A 179 13.19 -27.57 -1.92
CA LYS A 179 13.29 -28.06 -0.54
C LYS A 179 14.56 -27.53 0.09
N TYR A 180 14.39 -26.80 1.19
CA TYR A 180 15.49 -26.42 2.06
C TYR A 180 15.68 -27.50 3.13
N SER A 181 16.89 -27.99 3.28
CA SER A 181 17.27 -28.90 4.37
C SER A 181 18.55 -28.39 5.03
N LYS A 182 18.72 -28.68 6.33
CA LYS A 182 19.99 -28.45 7.02
C LYS A 182 20.77 -29.76 7.01
N ASN A 183 22.03 -29.71 6.60
CA ASN A 183 22.91 -30.86 6.73
C ASN A 183 23.31 -31.07 8.19
N SER A 184 23.99 -32.19 8.48
CA SER A 184 24.45 -32.56 9.83
C SER A 184 25.41 -31.56 10.47
N GLY A 185 25.98 -30.63 9.69
CA GLY A 185 26.79 -29.50 10.17
C GLY A 185 25.98 -28.22 10.44
N GLY A 186 24.65 -28.23 10.30
CA GLY A 186 23.79 -27.07 10.47
C GLY A 186 23.76 -26.11 9.26
N MET A 187 24.42 -26.49 8.16
CA MET A 187 24.52 -25.68 6.94
C MET A 187 23.31 -25.95 6.04
N SER A 188 22.67 -24.88 5.55
CA SER A 188 21.49 -24.97 4.69
C SER A 188 21.88 -25.40 3.28
N THR A 189 21.24 -26.44 2.78
CA THR A 189 21.31 -26.89 1.38
C THR A 189 19.95 -26.70 0.73
N ALA A 190 19.92 -26.16 -0.48
CA ALA A 190 18.72 -26.05 -1.29
C ALA A 190 18.74 -27.14 -2.37
N VAL A 191 17.65 -27.89 -2.47
CA VAL A 191 17.46 -28.90 -3.51
C VAL A 191 16.24 -28.53 -4.33
N ALA A 192 16.42 -28.25 -5.61
CA ALA A 192 15.32 -28.13 -6.56
C ALA A 192 14.89 -29.54 -6.98
N VAL A 193 13.63 -29.90 -6.72
CA VAL A 193 13.04 -31.18 -7.10
C VAL A 193 12.02 -30.93 -8.21
N GLY A 194 12.14 -31.63 -9.34
CA GLY A 194 11.12 -31.58 -10.40
C GLY A 194 11.40 -30.62 -11.57
N VAL A 195 12.65 -30.23 -11.81
CA VAL A 195 13.05 -29.43 -12.98
C VAL A 195 13.27 -30.35 -14.19
N ILE A 196 12.70 -30.03 -15.35
CA ILE A 196 12.90 -30.77 -16.60
C ILE A 196 13.71 -29.92 -17.58
N ILE A 197 14.81 -30.47 -18.10
CA ILE A 197 15.57 -29.88 -19.23
C ILE A 197 15.38 -30.78 -20.45
N ALA A 198 14.85 -30.23 -21.54
CA ALA A 198 14.70 -30.93 -22.82
C ALA A 198 14.01 -32.31 -22.70
N GLY A 199 12.99 -32.43 -21.84
CA GLY A 199 12.24 -33.68 -21.62
C GLY A 199 12.89 -34.68 -20.67
N VAL A 200 14.03 -34.37 -20.05
CA VAL A 200 14.70 -35.20 -19.04
C VAL A 200 14.49 -34.59 -17.65
N PRO A 201 13.90 -35.32 -16.68
CA PRO A 201 13.80 -34.86 -15.29
C PRO A 201 15.18 -34.84 -14.64
N ILE A 202 15.59 -33.68 -14.13
CA ILE A 202 16.76 -33.57 -13.25
C ILE A 202 16.33 -34.02 -11.86
N VAL A 203 16.78 -35.21 -11.49
CA VAL A 203 16.67 -35.70 -10.11
C VAL A 203 17.93 -35.25 -9.36
N GLY A 204 17.87 -34.08 -8.74
CA GLY A 204 18.71 -33.71 -7.59
C GLY A 204 20.14 -33.24 -7.89
N GLY A 205 20.30 -32.11 -8.57
CA GLY A 205 21.50 -31.30 -8.34
C GLY A 205 21.34 -30.53 -7.02
N VAL A 206 22.38 -30.54 -6.19
CA VAL A 206 22.44 -29.79 -4.94
C VAL A 206 23.26 -28.54 -5.20
N VAL A 207 22.69 -27.36 -4.96
CA VAL A 207 23.49 -26.13 -4.94
C VAL A 207 24.12 -26.01 -3.57
N THR A 208 25.45 -25.99 -3.53
CA THR A 208 26.24 -25.93 -2.30
C THR A 208 26.96 -24.58 -2.13
N PHE A 209 26.95 -23.73 -3.16
CA PHE A 209 27.46 -22.36 -3.05
C PHE A 209 26.64 -21.53 -2.04
N GLN A 210 27.13 -21.49 -0.80
CA GLN A 210 26.42 -20.98 0.37
C GLN A 210 25.89 -19.53 0.24
N PRO A 211 26.61 -18.57 -0.36
CA PRO A 211 26.08 -17.22 -0.54
C PRO A 211 24.80 -17.22 -1.37
N PHE A 212 24.75 -17.99 -2.46
CA PHE A 212 23.56 -18.15 -3.28
C PHE A 212 22.44 -18.85 -2.50
N VAL A 213 22.73 -19.97 -1.83
CA VAL A 213 21.70 -20.71 -1.06
C VAL A 213 21.07 -19.84 0.02
N THR A 214 21.87 -18.98 0.67
CA THR A 214 21.39 -18.04 1.68
C THR A 214 20.52 -16.95 1.06
N ALA A 215 20.95 -16.36 -0.06
CA ALA A 215 20.17 -15.34 -0.78
C ALA A 215 18.85 -15.91 -1.31
N ALA A 216 18.87 -17.08 -1.96
CA ALA A 216 17.70 -17.77 -2.46
C ALA A 216 16.73 -18.18 -1.34
N GLY A 217 17.26 -18.59 -0.18
CA GLY A 217 16.44 -18.81 1.03
C GLY A 217 15.76 -17.53 1.52
N GLY A 218 16.49 -16.41 1.53
CA GLY A 218 15.94 -15.09 1.84
C GLY A 218 14.84 -14.66 0.87
N LEU A 219 15.01 -14.91 -0.43
CA LEU A 219 14.00 -14.66 -1.46
C LEU A 219 12.74 -15.51 -1.22
N GLY A 220 12.89 -16.81 -0.95
CA GLY A 220 11.76 -17.68 -0.60
C GLY A 220 10.98 -17.17 0.61
N SER A 221 11.66 -16.81 1.70
CA SER A 221 11.01 -16.22 2.87
C SER A 221 10.33 -14.87 2.59
N ALA A 222 10.90 -14.05 1.70
CA ALA A 222 10.28 -12.79 1.29
C ALA A 222 8.99 -13.04 0.49
N ILE A 223 8.98 -14.01 -0.42
CA ILE A 223 7.77 -14.42 -1.17
C ILE A 223 6.68 -14.93 -0.23
N GLU A 224 7.01 -15.77 0.76
CA GLU A 224 6.04 -16.25 1.77
C GLU A 224 5.46 -15.10 2.61
N ALA A 225 6.29 -14.12 2.96
CA ALA A 225 5.84 -12.92 3.67
C ALA A 225 4.88 -12.08 2.80
N VAL A 226 5.13 -12.00 1.49
CA VAL A 226 4.22 -11.35 0.56
C VAL A 226 2.89 -12.08 0.48
N ASP A 227 2.88 -13.40 0.31
CA ASP A 227 1.64 -14.19 0.24
C ASP A 227 0.76 -14.00 1.50
N THR A 228 1.40 -13.99 2.67
CA THR A 228 0.74 -13.69 3.95
C THR A 228 0.15 -12.27 3.98
N ALA A 229 0.92 -11.28 3.52
CA ALA A 229 0.49 -9.88 3.47
C ALA A 229 -0.63 -9.65 2.44
N LEU A 230 -0.56 -10.30 1.28
CA LEU A 230 -1.59 -10.28 0.24
C LEU A 230 -2.89 -10.91 0.72
N THR A 231 -2.82 -12.03 1.44
CA THR A 231 -3.99 -12.65 2.08
C THR A 231 -4.64 -11.67 3.07
N THR A 232 -3.83 -11.07 3.95
CA THR A 232 -4.32 -10.09 4.95
C THR A 232 -4.93 -8.85 4.30
N ALA A 233 -4.32 -8.35 3.22
CA ALA A 233 -4.83 -7.23 2.44
C ALA A 233 -6.13 -7.60 1.72
N GLY A 234 -6.18 -8.78 1.10
CA GLY A 234 -7.36 -9.32 0.44
C GLY A 234 -8.55 -9.44 1.38
N ASP A 235 -8.36 -10.00 2.57
CA ASP A 235 -9.40 -10.10 3.60
C ASP A 235 -9.87 -8.73 4.08
N SER A 236 -8.93 -7.80 4.28
CA SER A 236 -9.25 -6.44 4.74
C SER A 236 -10.01 -5.63 3.68
N ILE A 237 -9.68 -5.81 2.40
CA ILE A 237 -10.40 -5.20 1.27
C ILE A 237 -11.78 -5.83 1.10
N ALA A 238 -11.88 -7.16 1.14
CA ALA A 238 -13.17 -7.86 1.01
C ALA A 238 -14.15 -7.44 2.11
N ALA A 239 -13.66 -7.13 3.32
CA ALA A 239 -14.47 -6.61 4.42
C ALA A 239 -15.05 -5.21 4.17
N ILE A 240 -14.50 -4.44 3.23
CA ILE A 240 -14.97 -3.08 2.89
C ILE A 240 -15.64 -2.98 1.51
N GLU A 241 -15.57 -4.01 0.68
CA GLU A 241 -16.24 -4.09 -0.64
C GLU A 241 -17.72 -4.49 -0.57
N GLY A 242 -18.26 -4.74 0.63
CA GLY A 242 -19.65 -5.16 0.81
C GLY A 242 -20.70 -4.14 0.32
N PRO A 243 -21.97 -4.58 0.11
CA PRO A 243 -23.03 -3.77 -0.49
C PRO A 243 -23.48 -2.55 0.34
N GLU A 244 -23.00 -2.41 1.58
CA GLU A 244 -23.29 -1.28 2.46
C GLU A 244 -22.04 -0.40 2.69
N THR A 245 -21.46 0.12 1.62
CA THR A 245 -20.33 1.08 1.71
C THR A 245 -20.64 2.32 2.58
N GLN A 246 -21.92 2.61 2.83
CA GLN A 246 -22.40 3.68 3.71
C GLN A 246 -22.21 3.41 5.21
N SER A 247 -21.94 2.17 5.64
CA SER A 247 -21.75 1.80 7.06
C SER A 247 -20.29 1.54 7.44
N LEU A 248 -19.35 1.81 6.53
CA LEU A 248 -17.93 1.62 6.76
C LEU A 248 -17.38 2.59 7.82
N THR A 249 -16.60 2.05 8.76
CA THR A 249 -15.90 2.84 9.77
C THR A 249 -14.53 3.27 9.26
N VAL A 250 -14.06 4.42 9.76
CA VAL A 250 -12.68 4.91 9.52
C VAL A 250 -11.65 3.84 9.90
N GLN A 251 -11.92 3.04 10.94
CA GLN A 251 -11.05 1.95 11.37
C GLN A 251 -10.95 0.82 10.33
N GLN A 252 -12.04 0.47 9.66
CA GLN A 252 -12.03 -0.56 8.60
C GLN A 252 -11.23 -0.10 7.38
N ILE A 253 -11.40 1.16 6.97
CA ILE A 253 -10.65 1.74 5.84
C ILE A 253 -9.16 1.83 6.19
N ALA A 254 -8.82 2.34 7.37
CA ALA A 254 -7.43 2.41 7.84
C ALA A 254 -6.78 1.02 7.94
N LYS A 255 -7.54 0.00 8.37
CA LYS A 255 -7.05 -1.38 8.39
C LYS A 255 -6.73 -1.89 6.98
N ALA A 256 -7.62 -1.68 6.01
CA ALA A 256 -7.38 -2.08 4.62
C ALA A 256 -6.16 -1.37 4.02
N ARG A 257 -6.04 -0.05 4.24
CA ARG A 257 -4.86 0.74 3.84
C ARG A 257 -3.57 0.19 4.40
N ASN A 258 -3.53 -0.02 5.72
CA ASN A 258 -2.33 -0.51 6.40
C ASN A 258 -1.93 -1.91 5.91
N ALA A 259 -2.92 -2.76 5.60
CA ALA A 259 -2.67 -4.08 5.05
C ALA A 259 -2.07 -4.02 3.63
N ILE A 260 -2.55 -3.11 2.78
CA ILE A 260 -1.94 -2.88 1.45
C ILE A 260 -0.53 -2.33 1.58
N ALA A 261 -0.31 -1.37 2.48
CA ALA A 261 1.02 -0.82 2.73
C ALA A 261 2.01 -1.88 3.26
N GLU A 262 1.53 -2.87 4.03
CA GLU A 262 2.33 -4.04 4.41
C GLU A 262 2.64 -4.93 3.21
N ALA A 263 1.65 -5.24 2.38
CA ALA A 263 1.85 -6.03 1.16
C ALA A 263 2.85 -5.36 0.21
N ASP A 264 2.77 -4.04 0.04
CA ASP A 264 3.71 -3.27 -0.77
C ASP A 264 5.14 -3.37 -0.21
N ARG A 265 5.31 -3.19 1.10
CA ARG A 265 6.61 -3.32 1.77
C ARG A 265 7.20 -4.73 1.58
N ALA A 266 6.37 -5.77 1.70
CA ALA A 266 6.78 -7.14 1.45
C ALA A 266 7.20 -7.37 -0.02
N VAL A 267 6.48 -6.79 -0.99
CA VAL A 267 6.84 -6.85 -2.42
C VAL A 267 8.18 -6.17 -2.66
N GLY A 268 8.39 -4.98 -2.08
CA GLY A 268 9.67 -4.28 -2.15
C GLY A 268 10.84 -5.13 -1.60
N ALA A 269 10.65 -5.76 -0.44
CA ALA A 269 11.64 -6.67 0.15
C ALA A 269 11.93 -7.87 -0.77
N THR A 270 10.91 -8.42 -1.43
CA THR A 270 11.06 -9.53 -2.39
C THR A 270 11.90 -9.14 -3.59
N PHE A 271 11.69 -7.95 -4.17
CA PHE A 271 12.53 -7.46 -5.26
C PHE A 271 13.99 -7.26 -4.84
N THR A 272 14.23 -6.71 -3.63
CA THR A 272 15.60 -6.59 -3.09
C THR A 272 16.23 -7.98 -2.91
N ALA A 273 15.51 -8.95 -2.38
CA ALA A 273 16.00 -10.32 -2.23
C ALA A 273 16.27 -11.00 -3.58
N LEU A 274 15.49 -10.70 -4.63
CA LEU A 274 15.74 -11.18 -5.99
C LEU A 274 17.02 -10.57 -6.57
N GLU A 275 17.23 -9.27 -6.38
CA GLU A 275 18.47 -8.60 -6.79
C GLU A 275 19.69 -9.23 -6.11
N ASP A 276 19.63 -9.44 -4.78
CA ASP A 276 20.68 -10.10 -4.02
C ASP A 276 20.94 -11.52 -4.52
N THR A 277 19.89 -12.29 -4.78
CA THR A 277 19.99 -13.66 -5.31
C THR A 277 20.65 -13.69 -6.69
N ASN A 278 20.28 -12.77 -7.58
CA ASN A 278 20.91 -12.64 -8.90
C ASN A 278 22.38 -12.22 -8.81
N ASN A 279 22.73 -11.34 -7.85
CA ASN A 279 24.12 -10.96 -7.61
C ASN A 279 24.96 -12.14 -7.11
N GLN A 280 24.36 -13.11 -6.41
CA GLN A 280 25.06 -14.34 -6.03
C GLN A 280 25.08 -15.39 -7.14
N LEU A 281 24.06 -15.43 -8.01
CA LEU A 281 23.94 -16.40 -9.10
C LEU A 281 25.17 -16.38 -10.03
N VAL A 282 25.69 -15.20 -10.35
CA VAL A 282 26.88 -15.05 -11.22
C VAL A 282 28.17 -15.62 -10.63
N MET A 283 28.19 -15.84 -9.31
CA MET A 283 29.31 -16.40 -8.57
C MET A 283 29.19 -17.92 -8.36
N VAL A 284 28.05 -18.51 -8.74
CA VAL A 284 27.82 -19.96 -8.61
C VAL A 284 28.76 -20.72 -9.55
N PRO A 285 29.48 -21.76 -9.08
CA PRO A 285 30.34 -22.59 -9.91
C PRO A 285 29.56 -23.22 -11.08
N GLY A 286 30.21 -23.36 -12.25
CA GLY A 286 29.54 -23.80 -13.49
C GLY A 286 28.87 -25.18 -13.42
N GLU A 287 29.31 -26.04 -12.49
CA GLU A 287 28.71 -27.36 -12.23
C GLU A 287 27.38 -27.30 -11.46
N GLU A 288 27.10 -26.20 -10.76
CA GLU A 288 25.85 -25.94 -10.02
C GLU A 288 24.99 -24.83 -10.66
N ALA A 289 25.54 -24.13 -11.66
CA ALA A 289 24.94 -22.94 -12.25
C ALA A 289 23.57 -23.22 -12.88
N VAL A 290 23.39 -24.41 -13.48
CA VAL A 290 22.14 -24.80 -14.12
C VAL A 290 21.01 -24.93 -13.10
N GLU A 291 21.27 -25.57 -11.97
CA GLU A 291 20.32 -25.71 -10.88
C GLU A 291 20.05 -24.39 -10.15
N ALA A 292 21.08 -23.56 -9.96
CA ALA A 292 20.93 -22.23 -9.39
C ALA A 292 20.08 -21.31 -10.29
N GLU A 293 20.28 -21.37 -11.62
CA GLU A 293 19.44 -20.67 -12.59
C GLU A 293 17.98 -21.12 -12.50
N ALA A 294 17.74 -22.44 -12.43
CA ALA A 294 16.38 -22.99 -12.30
C ALA A 294 15.69 -22.51 -11.02
N ILE A 295 16.40 -22.45 -9.88
CA ILE A 295 15.88 -21.91 -8.61
C ILE A 295 15.44 -20.44 -8.78
N VAL A 296 16.27 -19.61 -9.41
CA VAL A 296 15.93 -18.20 -9.65
C VAL A 296 14.72 -18.06 -10.57
N GLN A 297 14.62 -18.88 -11.62
CA GLN A 297 13.48 -18.86 -12.54
C GLN A 297 12.16 -19.21 -11.83
N THR A 298 12.15 -20.21 -10.95
CA THR A 298 10.97 -20.56 -10.17
C THR A 298 10.51 -19.38 -9.30
N HIS A 299 11.42 -18.71 -8.60
CA HIS A 299 11.06 -17.55 -7.79
C HIS A 299 10.59 -16.35 -8.62
N ILE A 300 11.18 -16.14 -9.79
CA ILE A 300 10.73 -15.11 -10.73
C ILE A 300 9.27 -15.36 -11.16
N GLN A 301 8.88 -16.59 -11.46
CA GLN A 301 7.49 -16.92 -11.82
C GLN A 301 6.52 -16.62 -10.66
N GLN A 302 6.89 -16.99 -9.43
CA GLN A 302 6.11 -16.67 -8.23
C GLN A 302 5.97 -15.15 -8.03
N MET A 303 7.01 -14.38 -8.35
CA MET A 303 6.98 -12.92 -8.26
C MET A 303 6.01 -12.28 -9.26
N ASP A 304 5.90 -12.80 -10.48
CA ASP A 304 4.94 -12.26 -11.45
C ASP A 304 3.49 -12.43 -10.98
N GLU A 305 3.17 -13.58 -10.38
CA GLU A 305 1.86 -13.83 -9.77
C GLU A 305 1.58 -12.84 -8.64
N VAL A 306 2.55 -12.63 -7.75
CA VAL A 306 2.50 -11.66 -6.66
C VAL A 306 2.27 -10.23 -7.16
N VAL A 307 2.99 -9.80 -8.20
CA VAL A 307 2.87 -8.47 -8.80
C VAL A 307 1.47 -8.26 -9.38
N ALA A 308 0.92 -9.28 -10.05
CA ALA A 308 -0.45 -9.21 -10.58
C ALA A 308 -1.49 -9.11 -9.45
N GLN A 309 -1.32 -9.89 -8.38
CA GLN A 309 -2.23 -9.88 -7.24
C GLN A 309 -2.25 -8.54 -6.51
N ILE A 310 -1.09 -7.93 -6.23
CA ILE A 310 -1.05 -6.65 -5.52
C ILE A 310 -1.63 -5.51 -6.37
N GLY A 311 -1.42 -5.54 -7.69
CA GLY A 311 -2.03 -4.58 -8.62
C GLY A 311 -3.57 -4.66 -8.59
N ASN A 312 -4.12 -5.87 -8.54
CA ASN A 312 -5.57 -6.10 -8.40
C ASN A 312 -6.09 -5.57 -7.05
N LEU A 313 -5.43 -5.91 -5.94
CA LEU A 313 -5.83 -5.44 -4.60
C LEU A 313 -5.79 -3.91 -4.50
N ARG A 314 -4.76 -3.25 -5.03
CA ARG A 314 -4.70 -1.78 -5.08
C ARG A 314 -5.85 -1.19 -5.89
N THR A 315 -6.15 -1.75 -7.06
CA THR A 315 -7.27 -1.28 -7.90
C THR A 315 -8.59 -1.38 -7.13
N ARG A 316 -8.83 -2.52 -6.48
CA ARG A 316 -9.99 -2.77 -5.63
C ARG A 316 -10.09 -1.76 -4.48
N TYR A 317 -9.00 -1.56 -3.75
CA TYR A 317 -8.94 -0.57 -2.67
C TYR A 317 -9.21 0.85 -3.16
N ILE A 318 -8.57 1.28 -4.25
CA ILE A 318 -8.79 2.61 -4.82
C ILE A 318 -10.25 2.78 -5.23
N ASN A 319 -10.89 1.75 -5.80
CA ASN A 319 -12.30 1.80 -6.15
C ASN A 319 -13.19 2.00 -4.90
N VAL A 320 -12.97 1.22 -3.84
CA VAL A 320 -13.72 1.39 -2.58
C VAL A 320 -13.45 2.74 -1.95
N ARG A 321 -12.18 3.16 -1.89
CA ARG A 321 -11.76 4.47 -1.38
C ARG A 321 -12.48 5.59 -2.13
N ASN A 322 -12.46 5.56 -3.46
CA ASN A 322 -13.11 6.56 -4.31
C ASN A 322 -14.63 6.52 -4.17
N GLN A 323 -15.24 5.34 -4.00
CA GLN A 323 -16.67 5.23 -3.69
C GLN A 323 -17.01 5.86 -2.34
N VAL A 324 -16.24 5.55 -1.29
CA VAL A 324 -16.43 6.14 0.05
C VAL A 324 -16.24 7.65 -0.01
N ILE A 325 -15.19 8.12 -0.67
CA ILE A 325 -14.97 9.55 -0.91
C ILE A 325 -16.17 10.13 -1.65
N SER A 326 -16.68 9.50 -2.72
CA SER A 326 -17.83 10.00 -3.47
C SER A 326 -19.13 10.06 -2.67
N LEU A 327 -19.32 9.17 -1.69
CA LEU A 327 -20.47 9.19 -0.77
C LEU A 327 -20.34 10.29 0.30
N ILE A 328 -19.11 10.72 0.54
CA ILE A 328 -18.71 11.77 1.46
C ILE A 328 -18.61 13.14 0.73
N SER A 329 -18.42 13.11 -0.59
CA SER A 329 -18.35 14.21 -1.56
C SER A 329 -19.68 14.88 -1.86
#